data_AF-A0A3N8FWS4-F1
#
_entry.id   AF-A0A3N8FWS4-F1
#
_cell.length_a   1.000
_cell.length_b   1.000
_cell.length_c   1.000
_cell.angle_alpha   90.00
_cell.angle_beta   90.00
_cell.angle_gamma   90.00
#
_symmetry.space_group_name_H-M   'P 1'
#
loop_
_entity.id
_entity.type
_entity.pdbx_description
1 polymer ?
#
loop_
_entity_poly.entity_id
_entity_poly.type
_entity_poly.pdbx_seq_one_letter_code
_entity_poly.pdbx_strand_id
1 'polypeptide(L)' 'MEQDDVCHALESLDPAYLELMQQMLKIDCEVATRELGISTRIASWIIALTPTEIEALVNRRAQP' A
#
# COMPACT_ATOMS: atom_id res chain seq x y z
N MET A 1 -15.91 -6.46 -0.68
CA MET A 1 -15.73 -6.39 0.78
C MET A 1 -14.25 -6.37 1.12
N GLU A 2 -13.45 -7.42 0.89
CA GLU A 2 -12.03 -7.39 1.29
C GLU A 2 -11.14 -6.30 0.64
N GLN A 3 -11.40 -5.91 -0.61
CA GLN A 3 -10.61 -4.85 -1.27
C GLN A 3 -10.85 -3.46 -0.68
N ASP A 4 -12.08 -3.21 -0.22
CA ASP A 4 -12.47 -1.93 0.37
C ASP A 4 -11.79 -1.75 1.74
N ASP A 5 -11.74 -2.83 2.54
CA ASP A 5 -11.04 -2.85 3.83
C ASP A 5 -9.52 -2.63 3.67
N VAL A 6 -8.91 -3.21 2.63
CA VAL A 6 -7.48 -3.01 2.34
C VAL A 6 -7.22 -1.60 1.87
N CYS A 7 -8.00 -1.07 0.93
CA CYS A 7 -7.87 0.32 0.50
C CYS A 7 -8.04 1.28 1.68
N HIS A 8 -9.02 1.05 2.55
CA HIS A 8 -9.25 1.91 3.70
C HIS A 8 -8.11 1.82 4.74
N ALA A 9 -7.52 0.64 4.94
CA ALA A 9 -6.32 0.49 5.74
C ALA A 9 -5.11 1.23 5.14
N LEU A 10 -4.95 1.18 3.81
CA LEU A 10 -3.87 1.91 3.11
C LEU A 10 -4.09 3.42 3.14
N GLU A 11 -5.34 3.91 3.08
CA GLU A 11 -5.69 5.33 3.27
C GLU A 11 -5.31 5.86 4.66
N SER A 12 -5.24 4.97 5.66
CA SER A 12 -4.79 5.33 7.02
C SER A 12 -3.26 5.39 7.17
N LEU A 13 -2.51 4.89 6.19
CA LEU A 13 -1.04 4.92 6.21
C LEU A 13 -0.50 6.24 5.69
N ASP A 14 0.65 6.65 6.20
CA ASP A 14 1.37 7.80 5.68
C ASP A 14 1.89 7.48 4.26
N PRO A 15 1.78 8.41 3.30
CA PRO A 15 2.29 8.19 1.93
C PRO A 15 3.75 7.76 1.88
N ALA A 16 4.62 8.34 2.72
CA ALA A 16 6.02 7.97 2.75
C ALA A 16 6.23 6.51 3.21
N TYR A 17 5.36 6.03 4.10
CA TYR A 17 5.37 4.64 4.53
C TYR A 17 4.88 3.71 3.41
N LEU A 18 3.86 4.11 2.67
CA LEU A 18 3.35 3.33 1.53
C LEU A 18 4.39 3.22 0.40
N GLU A 19 5.09 4.31 0.09
CA GLU A 19 6.20 4.32 -0.86
C GLU A 19 7.35 3.41 -0.40
N LEU A 20 7.70 3.45 0.89
CA LEU A 20 8.70 2.56 1.48
C LEU A 20 8.29 1.09 1.35
N MET A 21 7.05 0.74 1.69
CA MET A 21 6.51 -0.61 1.52
C MET A 21 6.62 -1.05 0.07
N GLN A 22 6.25 -0.19 -0.87
CA GLN A 22 6.33 -0.49 -2.30
C GLN A 22 7.77 -0.74 -2.74
N GLN A 23 8.74 0.05 -2.27
CA GLN A 23 10.15 -0.17 -2.56
C GLN A 23 10.66 -1.50 -1.98
N MET A 24 10.36 -1.80 -0.72
CA MET A 24 10.73 -3.07 -0.09
C MET A 24 10.18 -4.27 -0.88
N LEU A 25 8.90 -4.20 -1.26
CA LEU A 25 8.22 -5.23 -2.04
C LEU A 25 8.77 -5.39 -3.46
N LYS A 26 9.23 -4.30 -4.10
CA LYS A 26 9.89 -4.33 -5.42
C LYS A 26 11.30 -4.92 -5.36
N ILE A 27 12.00 -4.77 -4.23
CA ILE A 27 13.34 -5.35 -4.02
C ILE A 27 13.22 -6.84 -3.73
N ASP A 28 12.42 -7.21 -2.73
CA ASP A 28 12.22 -8.60 -2.33
C ASP A 28 10.80 -8.80 -1.76
N CYS A 29 9.91 -9.32 -2.60
CA CYS A 29 8.50 -9.49 -2.25
C CYS A 29 8.28 -10.54 -1.15
N GLU A 30 9.05 -11.63 -1.13
CA GLU A 30 8.88 -12.70 -0.13
C GLU A 30 9.35 -12.24 1.26
N VAL A 31 10.49 -11.56 1.33
CA VAL A 31 10.98 -11.01 2.59
C VAL A 31 10.06 -9.87 3.05
N ALA A 32 9.70 -8.94 2.17
CA ALA A 32 8.89 -7.80 2.55
C ALA A 32 7.45 -8.20 2.95
N THR A 33 6.81 -9.17 2.28
CA THR A 33 5.50 -9.68 2.73
C THR A 33 5.54 -10.24 4.14
N ARG A 34 6.60 -10.98 4.47
CA ARG A 34 6.82 -11.54 5.80
C ARG A 34 7.10 -10.45 6.85
N GLU A 35 7.94 -9.48 6.55
CA GLU A 35 8.29 -8.38 7.47
C GLU A 35 7.10 -7.43 7.71
N LEU A 36 6.32 -7.15 6.66
CA LEU A 36 5.13 -6.31 6.74
C LEU A 36 3.92 -7.05 7.30
N GLY A 37 3.99 -8.38 7.47
CA GLY A 37 2.89 -9.20 7.95
C GLY A 37 1.68 -9.22 7.02
N ILE A 38 1.88 -9.01 5.72
CA ILE A 38 0.82 -8.91 4.71
C ILE A 38 0.82 -10.13 3.79
N SER A 39 -0.35 -10.46 3.24
CA SER A 39 -0.46 -11.51 2.23
C SER A 39 0.18 -11.09 0.90
N THR A 40 0.62 -12.06 0.11
CA THR A 40 1.11 -11.86 -1.27
C THR A 40 0.09 -11.15 -2.17
N ARG A 41 -1.21 -11.31 -1.88
CA ARG A 41 -2.29 -10.58 -2.55
C ARG A 41 -2.21 -9.08 -2.28
N ILE A 42 -2.05 -8.68 -1.00
CA ILE A 42 -1.90 -7.27 -0.62
C ILE A 42 -0.59 -6.69 -1.13
N ALA A 43 0.50 -7.45 -1.08
CA ALA A 43 1.76 -7.04 -1.68
C ALA A 43 1.63 -6.74 -3.19
N SER A 44 0.97 -7.63 -3.94
CA SER A 44 0.74 -7.43 -5.36
C SER A 44 -0.07 -6.16 -5.64
N TRP A 45 -1.00 -5.83 -4.75
CA TRP A 45 -1.78 -4.60 -4.81
C TRP A 45 -0.91 -3.36 -4.58
N ILE A 46 -0.09 -3.38 -3.51
CA ILE A 46 0.81 -2.26 -3.19
C ILE A 46 1.84 -2.04 -4.32
N ILE A 47 2.37 -3.11 -4.91
CA ILE A 47 3.30 -3.02 -6.05
C ILE A 47 2.62 -2.43 -7.29
N ALA A 48 1.35 -2.78 -7.52
CA ALA A 48 0.59 -2.32 -8.67
C ALA A 48 0.12 -0.86 -8.57
N LEU A 49 0.11 -0.27 -7.37
CA LEU A 49 -0.28 1.13 -7.17
C LEU A 49 0.66 2.07 -7.93
N THR A 50 0.07 2.91 -8.77
CA THR A 50 0.79 3.99 -9.45
C THR A 50 1.00 5.19 -8.51
N PRO A 51 2.03 6.03 -8.75
CA PRO A 51 2.23 7.25 -7.96
C PRO A 51 0.97 8.13 -7.89
N THR A 52 0.22 8.20 -8.99
CA THR A 52 -1.04 8.95 -9.07
C THR A 52 -2.16 8.35 -8.21
N GLU A 53 -2.22 7.02 -8.07
CA GLU A 53 -3.17 6.36 -7.17
C GLU A 53 -2.76 6.55 -5.69
N ILE A 54 -1.47 6.55 -5.39
CA ILE A 54 -0.95 6.88 -4.06
C ILE A 54 -1.32 8.33 -3.71
N GLU A 55 -1.08 9.28 -4.61
CA GLU A 55 -1.49 10.67 -4.45
C GLU A 55 -3.02 10.81 -4.31
N ALA A 56 -3.81 10.02 -5.04
CA ALA A 56 -5.26 10.04 -4.92
C ALA A 56 -5.74 9.53 -3.54
N LEU A 57 -5.10 8.50 -2.98
CA LEU A 57 -5.36 8.00 -1.63
C LEU A 57 -5.01 9.07 -0.56
N VAL A 58 -3.89 9.77 -0.73
CA VAL A 58 -3.49 10.89 0.15
C VAL A 58 -4.46 12.07 0.06
N ASN A 59 -4.86 12.43 -1.17
CA ASN A 59 -5.79 13.53 -1.40
C ASN A 59 -7.20 13.22 -0.86
N ARG A 60 -7.65 11.96 -0.90
CA ARG A 60 -8.89 11.53 -0.24
C ARG A 60 -8.81 11.68 1.27
N ARG A 61 -7.68 11.34 1.88
CA ARG A 61 -7.45 11.51 3.33
C ARG A 61 -7.47 12.98 3.77
N ALA A 62 -7.10 13.90 2.88
CA ALA A 62 -7.08 15.33 3.15
C ALA A 62 -8.46 16.01 3.00
N GLN A 63 -9.48 15.29 2.48
CA GLN A 63 -10.84 15.81 2.39
C GLN A 63 -11.63 15.46 3.67
N PRO A 64 -12.27 16.46 4.32
CA PRO A 64 -12.99 16.29 5.58
C PRO A 64 -14.33 15.54 5.45
#